data_AF-A0A976LNT1-F1
#
_entry.id   AF-A0A976LNT1-F1
#
_cell.length_a   1.000
_cell.length_b   1.000
_cell.length_c   1.000
_cell.angle_alpha   90.00
_cell.angle_beta   90.00
_cell.angle_gamma   90.00
#
_symmetry.space_group_name_H-M   'P 1'
#
loop_
_entity.id
_entity.type
_entity.pdbx_description
1 polymer ?
#
loop_
_entity_poly.entity_id
_entity_poly.type
_entity_poly.pdbx_seq_one_letter_code
_entity_poly.pdbx_strand_id
1 'polypeptide(L)'
;MPRIDTGPSPEESTTTSRDKTGISVFPPETKNGWCSVVHFPFSPAMRDAVLNGKKLCTTRYEKKGEIGDYFPVDDVLFQIVDIWHAPLYVVHQLLYRLEGTDSPEAFEKLWRGLHRGHFSTGKEYWIHFFARCSEEAIL
;
A
#
# COMPACT_ATOMS: atom_id res chain seq x y z
N MET A 1 -49.63 33.81 9.18
CA MET A 1 -48.22 33.43 8.94
C MET A 1 -48.12 31.93 9.01
N PRO A 2 -47.62 31.24 7.96
CA PRO A 2 -47.61 29.78 7.92
C PRO A 2 -46.49 29.21 8.80
N ARG A 3 -46.80 28.13 9.52
CA ARG A 3 -45.83 27.29 10.25
C ARG A 3 -45.04 26.47 9.24
N ILE A 4 -43.72 26.52 9.32
CA ILE A 4 -42.82 25.69 8.51
C ILE A 4 -42.54 24.44 9.33
N ASP A 5 -42.99 23.31 8.79
CA ASP A 5 -42.82 21.97 9.33
C ASP A 5 -41.42 21.46 8.90
N THR A 6 -40.51 21.29 9.86
CA THR A 6 -39.17 20.75 9.62
C THR A 6 -39.18 19.25 9.91
N GLY A 7 -39.57 18.48 8.90
CA GLY A 7 -39.48 17.02 8.89
C GLY A 7 -38.03 16.51 9.00
N PRO A 8 -37.84 15.23 9.37
CA PRO A 8 -36.59 14.74 9.92
C PRO A 8 -35.46 14.63 8.90
N SER A 9 -34.25 14.87 9.42
CA SER A 9 -32.96 14.73 8.76
C SER A 9 -32.76 13.28 8.26
N PRO A 10 -32.22 13.06 7.04
CA PRO A 10 -31.94 11.71 6.57
C PRO A 10 -30.77 11.14 7.38
N GLU A 11 -31.07 10.12 8.19
CA GLU A 11 -30.06 9.28 8.82
C GLU A 11 -29.20 8.64 7.72
N GLU A 12 -27.92 9.03 7.66
CA GLU A 12 -26.91 8.38 6.85
C GLU A 12 -26.81 6.91 7.27
N SER A 13 -27.45 6.07 6.47
CA SER A 13 -27.39 4.63 6.57
C SER A 13 -25.99 4.18 6.16
N THR A 14 -25.06 4.13 7.12
CA THR A 14 -23.79 3.41 6.99
C THR A 14 -24.10 1.93 6.79
N THR A 15 -24.27 1.55 5.52
CA THR A 15 -24.44 0.16 5.12
C THR A 15 -23.10 -0.54 5.29
N THR A 16 -22.88 -1.12 6.47
CA THR A 16 -21.73 -1.98 6.75
C THR A 16 -21.92 -3.28 5.96
N SER A 17 -21.40 -3.32 4.74
CA SER A 17 -21.28 -4.56 3.97
C SER A 17 -20.27 -5.47 4.65
N ARG A 18 -20.77 -6.37 5.50
CA ARG A 18 -19.99 -7.48 6.07
C ARG A 18 -19.77 -8.52 4.98
N ASP A 19 -18.52 -8.80 4.66
CA ASP A 19 -18.19 -9.98 3.86
C ASP A 19 -18.44 -11.25 4.71
N LYS A 20 -18.70 -12.37 4.04
CA LYS A 20 -19.21 -13.63 4.62
C LYS A 20 -18.26 -14.32 5.62
N THR A 21 -17.06 -13.76 5.82
CA THR A 21 -16.03 -14.25 6.76
C THR A 21 -16.10 -13.57 8.13
N GLY A 22 -16.88 -12.49 8.30
CA GLY A 22 -17.00 -11.79 9.58
C GLY A 22 -15.74 -11.04 10.03
N ILE A 23 -14.69 -10.98 9.20
CA ILE A 23 -13.45 -10.26 9.48
C ILE A 23 -13.58 -8.86 8.89
N SER A 24 -13.62 -7.85 9.76
CA SER A 24 -13.50 -6.45 9.34
C SER A 24 -12.07 -6.20 8.89
N VAL A 25 -11.85 -6.08 7.58
CA VAL A 25 -10.55 -5.72 6.98
C VAL A 25 -10.22 -4.23 7.13
N PHE A 26 -11.03 -3.49 7.90
CA PHE A 26 -10.75 -2.10 8.20
C PHE A 26 -9.55 -1.99 9.14
N PRO A 27 -8.64 -1.02 8.90
CA PRO A 27 -7.53 -0.79 9.80
C PRO A 27 -8.06 -0.49 11.22
N PRO A 28 -7.35 -0.93 12.27
CA PRO A 28 -7.77 -0.64 13.64
C PRO A 28 -7.88 0.88 13.82
N GLU A 29 -8.97 1.34 14.45
CA GLU A 29 -9.11 2.75 14.84
C GLU A 29 -7.95 3.13 15.76
N THR A 30 -7.02 3.94 15.25
CA THR A 30 -5.89 4.42 16.05
C THR A 30 -6.32 5.62 16.88
N LYS A 31 -5.96 5.61 18.17
CA LYS A 31 -6.40 6.62 19.15
C LYS A 31 -5.95 8.08 18.88
N ASN A 32 -5.04 8.32 17.93
CA ASN A 32 -4.31 9.60 17.82
C ASN A 32 -4.14 10.19 16.40
N GLY A 33 -4.75 9.65 15.35
CA GLY A 33 -4.61 10.23 14.01
C GLY A 33 -4.90 9.22 12.91
N TRP A 34 -5.63 9.68 11.89
CA TRP A 34 -6.19 8.91 10.79
C TRP A 34 -5.08 8.16 10.02
N CYS A 35 -4.87 6.87 10.33
CA CYS A 35 -4.20 5.99 9.38
C CYS A 35 -5.14 5.80 8.19
N SER A 36 -4.66 6.17 6.99
CA SER A 36 -5.45 6.08 5.76
C SER A 36 -5.17 4.78 5.03
N VAL A 37 -6.13 4.37 4.18
CA VAL A 37 -5.95 3.24 3.27
C VAL A 37 -5.47 3.79 1.93
N VAL A 38 -4.30 3.35 1.48
CA VAL A 38 -3.72 3.72 0.19
C VAL A 38 -3.75 2.54 -0.79
N HIS A 39 -3.64 2.84 -2.08
CA HIS A 39 -3.65 1.81 -3.13
C HIS A 39 -2.31 1.75 -3.88
N PHE A 40 -1.69 0.57 -3.86
CA PHE A 40 -0.53 0.27 -4.69
C PHE A 40 -0.92 -0.67 -5.83
N PRO A 41 -0.75 -0.27 -7.11
CA PRO A 41 -1.00 -1.16 -8.22
C PRO A 41 0.14 -2.19 -8.32
N PHE A 42 -0.18 -3.47 -8.11
CA PHE A 42 0.73 -4.59 -8.33
C PHE A 42 0.27 -5.44 -9.52
N SER A 43 1.22 -5.83 -10.38
CA SER A 43 0.99 -6.90 -11.36
C SER A 43 0.79 -8.24 -10.62
N PRO A 44 0.18 -9.26 -11.25
CA PRO A 44 -0.04 -10.55 -10.61
C PRO A 44 1.23 -11.15 -9.97
N ALA A 45 2.36 -11.17 -10.69
CA ALA A 45 3.61 -11.68 -10.14
C ALA A 45 4.15 -10.85 -8.95
N MET A 46 3.96 -9.53 -8.95
CA MET A 46 4.35 -8.69 -7.81
C MET A 46 3.43 -8.94 -6.60
N ARG A 47 2.13 -9.14 -6.84
CA ARG A 47 1.15 -9.49 -5.81
C ARG A 47 1.55 -10.78 -5.10
N ASP A 48 1.83 -11.83 -5.86
CA ASP A 48 2.28 -13.11 -5.33
C ASP A 48 3.58 -12.95 -4.52
N ALA A 49 4.51 -12.13 -4.99
CA ALA A 49 5.76 -11.86 -4.26
C ALA A 49 5.52 -11.12 -2.93
N VAL A 50 4.57 -10.18 -2.86
CA VAL A 50 4.19 -9.50 -1.62
C VAL A 50 3.54 -10.48 -0.64
N LEU A 51 2.57 -11.27 -1.11
CA LEU A 51 1.83 -12.22 -0.27
C LEU A 51 2.74 -13.31 0.33
N ASN A 52 3.75 -13.75 -0.41
CA ASN A 52 4.74 -14.74 0.06
C ASN A 52 5.92 -14.13 0.83
N GLY A 53 5.91 -12.82 1.10
CA GLY A 53 6.98 -12.13 1.83
C GLY A 53 8.30 -12.00 1.06
N LYS A 54 8.31 -12.31 -0.25
CA LYS A 54 9.49 -12.11 -1.12
C LYS A 54 9.72 -10.63 -1.42
N LYS A 55 8.64 -9.85 -1.56
CA LYS A 55 8.67 -8.41 -1.82
C LYS A 55 8.26 -7.65 -0.57
N LEU A 56 9.15 -6.77 -0.10
CA LEU A 56 9.03 -6.01 1.15
C LEU A 56 9.07 -4.48 0.93
N CYS A 57 9.37 -4.04 -0.28
CA CYS A 57 9.27 -2.64 -0.64
C CYS A 57 8.77 -2.44 -2.08
N THR A 58 8.31 -1.21 -2.37
CA THR A 58 7.94 -0.81 -3.71
C THR A 58 8.41 0.60 -4.04
N THR A 59 8.96 0.75 -5.25
CA THR A 59 9.52 1.99 -5.77
C THR A 59 8.52 2.67 -6.72
N ARG A 60 8.32 3.97 -6.55
CA ARG A 60 7.30 4.77 -7.25
C ARG A 60 7.82 6.18 -7.54
N TYR A 61 7.28 6.80 -8.59
CA TYR A 61 7.62 8.18 -8.93
C TYR A 61 7.02 9.21 -7.96
N GLU A 62 5.86 8.87 -7.37
CA GLU A 62 5.17 9.70 -6.39
C GLU A 62 5.18 9.00 -5.03
N LYS A 63 5.20 9.80 -3.96
CA LYS A 63 4.92 9.32 -2.61
C LYS A 63 3.47 8.85 -2.52
N LYS A 64 3.25 7.69 -1.92
CA LYS A 64 1.92 7.10 -1.69
C LYS A 64 1.78 6.83 -0.19
N GLY A 65 0.94 7.63 0.45
CA GLY A 65 0.71 7.56 1.88
C GLY A 65 1.87 8.04 2.73
N GLU A 66 1.75 7.78 4.01
CA GLU A 66 2.68 8.07 5.09
C GLU A 66 3.05 6.79 5.85
N ILE A 67 4.11 6.86 6.65
CA ILE A 67 4.45 5.77 7.58
C ILE A 67 3.27 5.57 8.53
N GLY A 68 2.81 4.33 8.66
CA GLY A 68 1.65 3.95 9.45
C GLY A 68 0.36 3.76 8.62
N ASP A 69 0.30 4.25 7.38
CA ASP A 69 -0.82 3.98 6.47
C ASP A 69 -0.86 2.51 6.06
N TYR A 70 -2.05 2.05 5.69
CA TYR A 70 -2.30 0.66 5.33
C TYR A 70 -2.65 0.51 3.85
N PHE A 71 -2.43 -0.67 3.30
CA PHE A 71 -2.94 -1.04 1.99
C PHE A 71 -3.30 -2.53 1.95
N PRO A 72 -4.42 -2.90 1.33
CA PRO A 72 -4.77 -4.30 1.12
C PRO A 72 -4.06 -4.87 -0.11
N VAL A 73 -3.69 -6.15 -0.02
CA VAL A 73 -3.31 -6.98 -1.16
C VAL A 73 -4.12 -8.27 -1.04
N ASP A 74 -5.14 -8.40 -1.89
CA ASP A 74 -6.22 -9.37 -1.70
C ASP A 74 -6.82 -9.25 -0.28
N ASP A 75 -6.93 -10.35 0.46
CA ASP A 75 -7.49 -10.38 1.82
C ASP A 75 -6.45 -10.12 2.91
N VAL A 76 -5.23 -9.69 2.55
CA VAL A 76 -4.13 -9.46 3.49
C VAL A 76 -3.83 -7.97 3.62
N LEU A 77 -3.80 -7.48 4.86
CA LEU A 77 -3.48 -6.09 5.17
C LEU A 77 -1.99 -5.90 5.40
N PHE A 78 -1.43 -4.86 4.78
CA PHE A 78 -0.05 -4.43 4.96
C PHE A 78 0.00 -3.00 5.47
N GLN A 79 1.04 -2.67 6.24
CA GLN A 79 1.31 -1.32 6.73
C GLN A 79 2.60 -0.79 6.12
N ILE A 80 2.64 0.48 5.75
CA ILE A 80 3.87 1.19 5.41
C ILE A 80 4.66 1.42 6.69
N VAL A 81 5.85 0.85 6.78
CA VAL A 81 6.71 0.93 7.98
C VAL A 81 7.85 1.93 7.83
N ASP A 82 8.25 2.25 6.61
CA ASP A 82 9.26 3.27 6.32
C ASP A 82 9.09 3.81 4.89
N ILE A 83 9.57 5.04 4.64
CA ILE A 83 9.56 5.68 3.32
C ILE A 83 10.89 6.37 3.07
N TRP A 84 11.57 5.99 1.99
CA TRP A 84 12.81 6.64 1.56
C TRP A 84 12.61 7.40 0.26
N HIS A 85 13.37 8.49 0.10
CA HIS A 85 13.53 9.19 -1.18
C HIS A 85 14.98 9.04 -1.63
N ALA A 86 15.21 8.29 -2.71
CA ALA A 86 16.55 7.91 -3.13
C ALA A 86 16.64 7.70 -4.65
N PRO A 87 17.84 7.79 -5.24
CA PRO A 87 18.05 7.50 -6.66
C PRO A 87 17.79 6.02 -6.97
N LEU A 88 17.32 5.72 -8.19
CA LEU A 88 17.04 4.36 -8.64
C LEU A 88 18.25 3.42 -8.55
N TYR A 89 19.47 3.99 -8.60
CA TYR A 89 20.71 3.28 -8.32
C TYR A 89 20.69 2.54 -6.97
N VAL A 90 20.19 3.18 -5.91
CA VAL A 90 20.09 2.57 -4.57
C VAL A 90 19.19 1.34 -4.61
N VAL A 91 18.04 1.45 -5.29
CA VAL A 91 17.13 0.32 -5.44
C VAL A 91 17.78 -0.82 -6.20
N HIS A 92 18.40 -0.51 -7.34
CA HIS A 92 19.06 -1.48 -8.20
C HIS A 92 20.21 -2.22 -7.48
N GLN A 93 21.07 -1.51 -6.76
CA GLN A 93 22.24 -2.12 -6.13
C GLN A 93 21.96 -2.75 -4.78
N LEU A 94 21.11 -2.12 -3.96
CA LEU A 94 20.99 -2.44 -2.54
C LEU A 94 19.64 -3.06 -2.19
N LEU A 95 18.56 -2.66 -2.87
CA LEU A 95 17.19 -3.05 -2.49
C LEU A 95 16.53 -4.03 -3.48
N TYR A 96 17.22 -4.48 -4.53
CA TYR A 96 16.63 -5.35 -5.56
C TYR A 96 15.99 -6.62 -4.99
N ARG A 97 16.59 -7.18 -3.92
CA ARG A 97 16.03 -8.33 -3.20
C ARG A 97 14.73 -7.98 -2.48
N LEU A 98 14.67 -6.82 -1.84
CA LEU A 98 13.48 -6.33 -1.15
C LEU A 98 12.38 -5.93 -2.15
N GLU A 99 12.74 -5.52 -3.36
CA GLU A 99 11.81 -5.35 -4.48
C GLU A 99 11.23 -6.69 -5.01
N GLY A 100 11.76 -7.82 -4.56
CA GLY A 100 11.28 -9.16 -4.89
C GLY A 100 12.02 -9.82 -6.06
N THR A 101 13.23 -9.36 -6.39
CA THR A 101 14.03 -9.90 -7.50
C THR A 101 15.34 -10.51 -7.04
N ASP A 102 15.89 -11.44 -7.82
CA ASP A 102 17.02 -12.26 -7.38
C ASP A 102 18.40 -11.63 -7.71
N SER A 103 18.44 -10.64 -8.60
CA SER A 103 19.65 -9.88 -8.95
C SER A 103 19.32 -8.43 -9.37
N PRO A 104 20.31 -7.52 -9.35
CA PRO A 104 20.15 -6.15 -9.88
C PRO A 104 19.65 -6.14 -11.33
N GLU A 105 20.17 -7.01 -12.18
CA GLU A 105 19.81 -7.11 -13.61
C GLU A 105 18.35 -7.60 -13.78
N ALA A 106 17.91 -8.51 -12.91
CA ALA A 106 16.51 -8.95 -12.88
C ALA A 106 15.58 -7.80 -12.49
N PHE A 107 15.98 -6.95 -11.53
CA PHE A 107 15.27 -5.72 -11.19
C PHE A 107 15.23 -4.74 -12.37
N GLU A 108 16.35 -4.45 -13.02
CA GLU A 108 16.39 -3.56 -14.18
C GLU A 108 15.48 -4.06 -15.30
N LYS A 109 15.50 -5.36 -15.60
CA LYS A 109 14.63 -5.98 -16.60
C LYS A 109 13.15 -5.80 -16.25
N LEU A 110 12.77 -6.07 -15.00
CA LEU A 110 11.41 -5.86 -14.49
C LEU A 110 11.01 -4.38 -14.64
N TRP A 111 11.88 -3.47 -14.18
CA TRP A 111 11.65 -2.03 -14.22
C TRP A 111 11.42 -1.52 -15.64
N ARG A 112 12.29 -1.91 -16.59
CA ARG A 112 12.13 -1.55 -18.01
C ARG A 112 10.82 -2.08 -18.59
N GLY A 113 10.38 -3.27 -18.18
CA GLY A 113 9.07 -3.81 -18.56
C GLY A 113 7.90 -2.96 -18.09
N LEU A 114 7.98 -2.41 -16.87
CA LEU A 114 6.92 -1.57 -16.27
C LEU A 114 6.96 -0.12 -16.78
N HIS A 115 8.14 0.41 -17.10
CA HIS A 115 8.36 1.83 -17.38
C HIS A 115 8.73 2.10 -18.85
N ARG A 116 8.17 1.35 -19.80
CA ARG A 116 8.35 1.54 -21.25
C ARG A 116 9.83 1.61 -21.68
N GLY A 117 10.67 0.80 -21.04
CA GLY A 117 12.10 0.72 -21.32
C GLY A 117 12.96 1.78 -20.62
N HIS A 118 12.39 2.76 -19.93
CA HIS A 118 13.16 3.79 -19.25
C HIS A 118 13.80 3.27 -17.96
N PHE A 119 15.12 3.42 -17.87
CA PHE A 119 15.89 3.15 -16.65
C PHE A 119 16.97 4.21 -16.53
N SER A 120 16.91 5.02 -15.48
CA SER A 120 17.87 6.08 -15.20
C SER A 120 18.27 6.00 -13.74
N THR A 121 19.52 5.62 -13.48
CA THR A 121 20.05 5.36 -12.14
C THR A 121 20.09 6.61 -11.27
N GLY A 122 20.24 7.80 -11.87
CA GLY A 122 20.31 9.07 -11.15
C GLY A 122 18.97 9.72 -10.84
N LYS A 123 17.85 9.21 -11.37
CA LYS A 123 16.52 9.75 -11.10
C LYS A 123 16.04 9.30 -9.72
N GLU A 124 15.49 10.24 -8.94
CA GLU A 124 14.97 9.97 -7.61
C GLU A 124 13.56 9.38 -7.64
N TYR A 125 13.29 8.51 -6.67
CA TYR A 125 12.04 7.79 -6.49
C TYR A 125 11.70 7.65 -5.01
N TRP A 126 10.42 7.44 -4.75
CA TRP A 126 9.88 7.11 -3.43
C TRP A 126 9.83 5.59 -3.25
N ILE A 127 10.46 5.11 -2.19
CA ILE A 127 10.53 3.70 -1.84
C ILE A 127 9.72 3.51 -0.56
N HIS A 128 8.65 2.73 -0.65
CA HIS A 128 7.77 2.45 0.48
C HIS A 128 8.09 1.04 0.96
N PHE A 129 8.59 0.93 2.18
CA PHE A 129 8.79 -0.34 2.87
C PHE A 129 7.53 -0.71 3.61
N PHE A 130 7.19 -1.98 3.62
CA PHE A 130 5.96 -2.43 4.23
C PHE A 130 6.11 -3.78 4.91
N ALA A 131 5.25 -4.01 5.89
CA ALA A 131 5.16 -5.27 6.61
C ALA A 131 3.71 -5.77 6.59
N ARG A 132 3.55 -7.09 6.58
CA ARG A 132 2.25 -7.72 6.77
C ARG A 132 1.77 -7.45 8.18
N CYS A 133 0.51 -7.02 8.33
CA CYS A 133 -0.09 -6.90 9.66
C CYS A 133 -0.34 -8.31 10.22
N SER A 134 0.08 -8.56 11.46
CA SER A 134 -0.27 -9.79 12.17
C SER A 134 -1.75 -9.76 12.59
N GLU A 135 -2.41 -10.92 12.58
CA GLU A 135 -3.79 -11.06 13.09
C GLU A 135 -3.91 -10.69 14.58
N GLU A 136 -2.82 -10.79 15.33
CA GLU A 136 -2.76 -10.53 16.78
C GLU A 136 -2.83 -9.05 17.17
N ALA A 137 -2.83 -8.11 16.22
CA ALA A 137 -2.95 -6.67 16.51
C ALA A 137 -4.39 -6.22 16.83
N ILE A 138 -5.35 -7.16 16.84
CA ILE A 138 -6.74 -6.95 17.25
C ILE A 138 -6.96 -7.69 18.59
N LEU A 139 -6.36 -7.19 19.67
CA LEU A 139 -6.71 -7.56 21.05
C LEU A 139 -6.84 -6.31 21.92
#